data_AF-I4AGZ7-F1
#
_entry.id   AF-I4AGZ7-F1
#
_cell.length_a   1.000
_cell.length_b   1.000
_cell.length_c   1.000
_cell.angle_alpha   90.00
_cell.angle_beta   90.00
_cell.angle_gamma   90.00
#
_symmetry.space_group_name_H-M   'P 1'
#
loop_
_entity.id
_entity.type
_entity.pdbx_description
1 polymer ?
#
loop_
_entity_poly.entity_id
_entity_poly.type
_entity_poly.pdbx_seq_one_letter_code
_entity_poly.pdbx_strand_id
1 'polypeptide(L)'
;MKTFFLSLVAMAFMMSFSSNQNVEINNSSIEETAPKASFKILNDTGSKISIYTGTGYVTLNNGSKTSVTCNTGKKVYTASSGTKDDFLFEIKSSMCGETVRLSDYL
;
A
#
# COMPACT_ATOMS: atom_id res chain seq x y z
N MET A 1 -36.37 -44.87 47.18
CA MET A 1 -37.23 -45.19 46.02
C MET A 1 -38.56 -44.48 46.19
N LYS A 2 -38.84 -43.49 45.35
CA LYS A 2 -40.19 -43.08 44.92
C LYS A 2 -40.03 -42.06 43.80
N THR A 3 -40.23 -42.58 42.60
CA THR A 3 -40.66 -41.90 41.38
C THR A 3 -41.99 -41.18 41.64
N PHE A 4 -42.56 -40.24 40.86
CA PHE A 4 -42.65 -40.02 39.42
C PHE A 4 -43.15 -38.55 39.22
N PHE A 5 -42.62 -37.85 38.21
CA PHE A 5 -43.29 -37.04 37.17
C PHE A 5 -44.43 -36.04 37.51
N LEU A 6 -44.37 -34.83 36.90
CA LEU A 6 -45.17 -34.42 35.72
C LEU A 6 -45.42 -32.90 35.71
N SER A 7 -45.13 -32.22 34.59
CA SER A 7 -45.80 -31.01 34.03
C SER A 7 -44.74 -30.16 33.29
N LEU A 8 -44.56 -30.28 31.98
CA LEU A 8 -45.40 -29.77 30.88
C LEU A 8 -45.55 -28.23 30.88
N VAL A 9 -44.60 -27.54 30.26
CA VAL A 9 -44.92 -26.33 29.47
C VAL A 9 -44.06 -26.37 28.20
N ALA A 10 -44.72 -26.73 27.11
CA ALA A 10 -44.25 -26.48 25.76
C ALA A 10 -44.48 -24.99 25.44
N MET A 11 -43.48 -24.32 24.90
CA MET A 11 -43.74 -23.14 24.06
C MET A 11 -42.70 -23.09 22.95
N ALA A 12 -43.06 -23.74 21.84
CA ALA A 12 -42.46 -23.47 20.57
C ALA A 12 -42.91 -22.08 20.10
N PHE A 13 -41.95 -21.20 19.81
CA PHE A 13 -42.16 -20.10 18.87
C PHE A 13 -41.03 -20.17 17.84
N MET A 14 -41.39 -20.63 16.65
CA MET A 14 -40.55 -20.52 15.46
C MET A 14 -40.55 -19.06 14.99
N MET A 15 -39.44 -18.58 14.42
CA MET A 15 -39.28 -18.34 12.97
C MET A 15 -38.02 -17.50 12.69
N SER A 16 -37.39 -17.85 11.58
CA SER A 16 -36.06 -17.47 11.13
C SER A 16 -36.00 -16.05 10.54
N PHE A 17 -34.88 -15.36 10.77
CA PHE A 17 -34.44 -14.25 9.92
C PHE A 17 -33.01 -14.52 9.43
N SER A 18 -32.87 -15.15 8.27
CA SER A 18 -31.63 -15.06 7.48
C SER A 18 -31.87 -14.05 6.37
N SER A 19 -31.43 -12.81 6.62
CA SER A 19 -31.30 -11.78 5.59
C SER A 19 -30.23 -12.21 4.59
N ASN A 20 -30.64 -12.57 3.39
CA ASN A 20 -29.74 -12.72 2.25
C ASN A 20 -29.52 -11.32 1.67
N GLN A 21 -28.43 -10.64 2.05
CA GLN A 21 -27.98 -9.47 1.29
C GLN A 21 -27.35 -9.96 0.00
N ASN A 22 -28.08 -9.84 -1.11
CA ASN A 22 -27.43 -9.75 -2.41
C ASN A 22 -26.67 -8.42 -2.43
N VAL A 23 -25.37 -8.48 -2.20
CA VAL A 23 -24.47 -7.39 -2.55
C VAL A 23 -24.39 -7.37 -4.07
N GLU A 24 -25.17 -6.48 -4.68
CA GLU A 24 -24.95 -6.08 -6.06
C GLU A 24 -23.61 -5.34 -6.10
N ILE A 25 -22.54 -6.07 -6.45
CA ILE A 25 -21.24 -5.50 -6.75
C ILE A 25 -21.41 -4.76 -8.08
N ASN A 26 -21.83 -3.50 -7.98
CA ASN A 26 -21.64 -2.54 -9.05
C ASN A 26 -20.13 -2.38 -9.22
N ASN A 27 -19.62 -2.94 -10.33
CA ASN A 27 -18.24 -2.89 -10.79
C ASN A 27 -17.81 -1.45 -11.14
N SER A 28 -17.86 -0.54 -10.17
CA SER A 28 -16.98 0.62 -10.15
C SER A 28 -15.75 0.20 -9.37
N SER A 29 -14.78 -0.36 -10.10
CA SER A 29 -13.40 -0.52 -9.62
C SER A 29 -12.81 0.86 -9.36
N ILE A 30 -13.21 1.46 -8.24
CA ILE A 30 -12.31 2.31 -7.48
C ILE A 30 -11.67 1.30 -6.54
N GLU A 31 -10.54 0.72 -6.99
CA GLU A 31 -9.61 0.09 -6.07
C GLU A 31 -9.16 1.17 -5.08
N GLU A 32 -9.94 1.39 -4.03
CA GLU A 32 -9.46 2.01 -2.80
C GLU A 32 -8.53 1.01 -2.14
N THR A 33 -7.40 0.78 -2.80
CA THR A 33 -6.27 0.07 -2.27
C THR A 33 -5.79 0.90 -1.08
N ALA A 34 -5.76 0.27 0.09
CA ALA A 34 -5.23 0.86 1.31
C ALA A 34 -3.97 1.70 1.01
N PRO A 35 -3.79 2.87 1.67
CA PRO A 35 -2.73 3.82 1.32
C PRO A 35 -1.39 3.09 1.23
N LYS A 36 -0.83 2.99 0.01
CA LYS A 36 0.42 2.28 -0.21
C LYS A 36 1.53 3.05 0.49
N ALA A 37 2.02 2.51 1.61
CA ALA A 37 2.94 3.20 2.52
C ALA A 37 4.34 3.48 1.93
N SER A 38 4.68 2.85 0.80
CA SER A 38 5.98 3.00 0.14
C SER A 38 5.85 2.83 -1.37
N PHE A 39 6.87 3.26 -2.11
CA PHE A 39 7.06 3.02 -3.53
C PHE A 39 8.51 2.58 -3.79
N LYS A 40 8.80 2.05 -4.98
CA LYS A 40 10.15 1.64 -5.35
C LYS A 40 10.77 2.64 -6.30
N ILE A 41 12.06 2.89 -6.15
CA ILE A 41 12.89 3.59 -7.14
C ILE A 41 13.81 2.54 -7.78
N LEU A 42 13.74 2.41 -9.10
CA LEU A 42 14.61 1.55 -9.91
C LEU A 42 15.67 2.42 -10.60
N ASN A 43 16.94 2.08 -10.42
CA ASN A 43 17.98 2.60 -11.28
C ASN A 43 18.08 1.78 -12.56
N ASP A 44 17.61 2.31 -13.68
CA ASP A 44 17.70 1.71 -15.01
C ASP A 44 18.50 2.55 -16.01
N THR A 45 19.35 3.44 -15.52
CA THR A 45 20.14 4.39 -16.34
C THR A 45 21.39 3.78 -16.97
N GLY A 46 21.72 2.52 -16.67
CA GLY A 46 22.97 1.90 -17.11
C GLY A 46 24.19 2.24 -16.25
N SER A 47 24.09 3.23 -15.36
CA SER A 47 25.20 3.70 -14.51
C SER A 47 24.86 3.62 -13.02
N LYS A 48 25.87 3.68 -12.16
CA LYS A 48 25.68 3.79 -10.71
C LYS A 48 25.26 5.22 -10.35
N ILE A 49 24.21 5.38 -9.56
CA ILE A 49 23.67 6.69 -9.15
C ILE A 49 23.49 6.72 -7.64
N SER A 50 23.79 7.85 -7.01
CA SER A 50 23.35 8.11 -5.63
C SER A 50 22.22 9.12 -5.63
N ILE A 51 21.22 8.87 -4.77
CA ILE A 51 20.06 9.74 -4.61
C ILE A 51 19.89 10.12 -3.15
N TYR A 52 19.32 11.30 -2.92
CA TYR A 52 18.84 11.76 -1.63
C TYR A 52 17.31 11.73 -1.61
N THR A 53 16.73 10.88 -0.78
CA THR A 53 15.27 10.62 -0.73
C THR A 53 14.52 11.54 0.23
N GLY A 54 15.19 12.55 0.81
CA GLY A 54 14.63 13.40 1.85
C GLY A 54 14.79 12.88 3.28
N THR A 55 15.22 11.62 3.46
CA THR A 55 15.57 11.04 4.77
C THR A 55 17.01 10.57 4.84
N GLY A 56 17.64 10.28 3.70
CA GLY A 56 19.03 9.85 3.65
C GLY A 56 19.52 9.69 2.22
N TYR A 57 20.79 9.28 2.12
CA TYR A 57 21.45 8.99 0.86
C TYR A 57 21.43 7.49 0.59
N VAL A 58 21.10 7.12 -0.65
CA VAL A 58 21.12 5.73 -1.11
C VAL A 58 21.85 5.67 -2.43
N THR A 59 22.83 4.79 -2.52
CA THR A 59 23.53 4.50 -3.77
C THR A 59 22.93 3.25 -4.41
N LEU A 60 22.50 3.39 -5.66
CA LEU A 60 21.88 2.35 -6.46
C LEU A 60 22.82 1.96 -7.61
N ASN A 61 23.21 0.69 -7.65
CA ASN A 61 23.84 0.13 -8.85
C ASN A 61 22.80 0.01 -9.98
N ASN A 62 23.25 -0.11 -11.23
CA ASN A 62 22.34 -0.34 -12.35
C ASN A 62 21.49 -1.61 -12.10
N GLY A 63 20.19 -1.54 -12.41
CA GLY A 63 19.18 -2.57 -12.16
C GLY A 63 18.72 -2.69 -10.70
N SER A 64 19.36 -1.99 -9.75
CA SER A 64 19.00 -2.08 -8.33
C SER A 64 17.77 -1.26 -7.99
N LYS A 65 17.03 -1.69 -6.97
CA LYS A 65 15.83 -1.01 -6.47
C LYS A 65 15.99 -0.67 -5.00
N THR A 66 15.40 0.43 -4.58
CA THR A 66 15.20 0.76 -3.16
C THR A 66 13.74 1.08 -2.89
N SER A 67 13.27 0.78 -1.68
CA SER A 67 11.93 1.13 -1.21
C SER A 67 12.00 2.45 -0.44
N VAL A 68 11.12 3.38 -0.77
CA VAL A 68 11.04 4.70 -0.15
C VAL A 68 9.63 4.91 0.38
N THR A 69 9.52 5.40 1.62
CA THR A 69 8.22 5.77 2.20
C THR A 69 7.51 6.78 1.31
N CYS A 70 6.23 6.55 1.03
CA CYS A 70 5.46 7.45 0.18
C CYS A 70 5.05 8.71 0.96
N ASN A 71 5.95 9.69 0.98
CA ASN A 71 5.69 10.99 1.57
C ASN A 71 5.44 12.00 0.45
N THR A 72 4.18 12.14 0.04
CA THR A 72 3.79 13.08 -1.03
C THR A 72 4.30 14.50 -0.73
N GLY A 73 4.83 15.18 -1.75
CA GLY A 73 5.41 16.53 -1.61
C GLY A 73 6.89 16.54 -1.21
N LYS A 74 7.47 15.42 -0.76
CA LYS A 74 8.92 15.35 -0.55
C LYS A 74 9.65 15.32 -1.88
N LYS A 75 10.78 16.03 -1.94
CA LYS A 75 11.64 16.13 -3.12
C LYS A 75 12.79 15.12 -3.03
N VAL A 76 13.01 14.42 -4.13
CA VAL A 76 14.13 13.51 -4.37
C VAL A 76 15.14 14.24 -5.23
N TYR A 77 16.42 14.06 -4.90
CA TYR A 77 17.54 14.70 -5.57
C TYR A 77 18.57 13.63 -5.95
N THR A 78 19.43 13.92 -6.92
CA THR A 78 20.70 13.22 -7.04
C THR A 78 21.59 13.58 -5.85
N ALA A 79 22.63 12.79 -5.65
CA ALA A 79 23.61 13.04 -4.63
C ALA A 79 25.01 12.75 -5.16
N SER A 80 25.92 13.67 -4.87
CA SER A 80 27.34 13.58 -5.18
C SER A 80 28.10 13.60 -3.86
N SER A 81 28.95 12.59 -3.61
CA SER A 81 29.79 12.51 -2.40
C SER A 81 29.03 12.67 -1.06
N GLY A 82 27.78 12.19 -0.98
CA GLY A 82 26.97 12.28 0.24
C GLY A 82 26.36 13.67 0.49
N THR A 83 26.39 14.56 -0.50
CA THR A 83 25.67 15.84 -0.48
C THR A 83 24.57 15.84 -1.52
N LYS A 84 23.45 16.51 -1.20
CA LYS A 84 22.35 16.77 -2.12
C LYS A 84 22.88 17.57 -3.32
N ASP A 85 22.49 17.15 -4.51
CA ASP A 85 22.91 17.76 -5.77
C ASP A 85 21.64 18.19 -6.53
N ASP A 86 21.48 17.79 -7.80
CA ASP A 86 20.36 18.18 -8.65
C ASP A 86 19.00 17.64 -8.21
N PHE A 87 17.96 18.42 -8.47
CA PHE A 87 16.57 17.98 -8.29
C PHE A 87 16.19 16.92 -9.33
N LEU A 88 15.58 15.83 -8.89
CA LEU A 88 15.02 14.80 -9.78
C LEU A 88 13.51 14.96 -9.91
N PHE A 89 12.79 14.75 -8.81
CA PHE A 89 11.33 14.83 -8.80
C PHE A 89 10.76 15.04 -7.41
N GLU A 90 9.49 15.43 -7.38
CA GLU A 90 8.67 15.45 -6.18
C GLU A 90 7.80 14.19 -6.13
N ILE A 91 7.72 13.57 -4.95
CA ILE A 91 6.92 12.36 -4.73
C ILE A 91 5.44 12.72 -4.88
N LYS A 92 4.78 12.11 -5.86
CA LYS A 92 3.33 12.26 -6.10
C LYS A 92 2.57 11.09 -5.46
N SER A 93 1.29 11.30 -5.12
CA SER A 93 0.42 10.23 -4.64
C SER A 93 0.28 9.09 -5.65
N SER A 94 0.29 9.43 -6.95
CA SER A 94 0.24 8.44 -8.05
C SER A 94 1.46 7.54 -8.14
N MET A 95 2.56 7.86 -7.44
CA MET A 95 3.75 7.00 -7.37
C MET A 95 3.66 5.98 -6.24
N CYS A 96 2.78 6.17 -5.26
CA CYS A 96 2.71 5.31 -4.09
C CYS A 96 2.42 3.86 -4.51
N GLY A 97 3.29 2.96 -4.06
CA GLY A 97 3.36 1.52 -4.38
C GLY A 97 3.50 1.17 -5.85
N GLU A 98 3.97 2.11 -6.66
CA GLU A 98 4.49 1.86 -7.99
C GLU A 98 6.01 1.72 -7.97
N THR A 99 6.59 1.37 -9.11
CA THR A 99 8.04 1.46 -9.34
C THR A 99 8.34 2.63 -10.26
N VAL A 100 9.01 3.63 -9.71
CA VAL A 100 9.49 4.81 -10.43
C VAL A 100 10.87 4.50 -11.02
N ARG A 101 11.06 4.74 -12.32
CA ARG A 101 12.33 4.57 -13.02
C ARG A 101 13.14 5.86 -12.94
N LEU A 102 14.44 5.76 -12.70
CA LEU A 102 15.31 6.94 -12.67
C LEU A 102 15.56 7.50 -14.07
N SER A 103 15.53 6.67 -15.11
CA SER A 103 15.66 7.13 -16.50
C SER A 103 14.54 8.07 -16.96
N ASP A 104 13.41 8.12 -16.26
CA ASP A 104 12.33 9.07 -16.56
C ASP A 104 12.67 10.52 -16.12
N TYR A 105 13.74 10.72 -15.35
CA TYR A 105 14.09 12.01 -14.71
C TYR A 105 15.55 12.46 -14.94
N LEU A 106 16.33 11.68 -15.69
CA LEU A 106 17.76 11.91 -15.98
C LEU A 106 17.99 11.89 -17.48
#